data_AF-A0A6B8MEA0-F1
#
_entry.id   AF-A0A6B8MEA0-F1
#
_cell.length_a   1.000
_cell.length_b   1.000
_cell.length_c   1.000
_cell.angle_alpha   90.00
_cell.angle_beta   90.00
_cell.angle_gamma   90.00
#
_symmetry.space_group_name_H-M   'P 1'
#
loop_
_entity.id
_entity.type
_entity.pdbx_description
1 polymer ?
#
loop_
_entity_poly.entity_id
_entity_poly.type
_entity_poly.pdbx_seq_one_letter_code
_entity_poly.pdbx_strand_id
1 'polypeptide(L)'
;MTRNRAGWGVTAAGATLAAGGVYAMWSGWDLILLERGWSLFIAGSVFLAGGVVTMALGRVVAHLARLGAGLPAAQSAQAIQTASPAPAFTPMVAPRQDAAPKTPEAAPAAWREPEPKAEQPFDRPDFAAMLGAELTPEQPTEVDRYTAGDATYVMMSDGSVEVRSPVGTQRYPSLAALRAEAESRQS
;
A
#
# COMPACT_ATOMS: atom_id res chain seq x y z
N MET A 1 38.08 11.58 -18.08
CA MET A 1 37.15 11.56 -16.92
C MET A 1 35.71 11.45 -17.41
N THR A 2 35.23 10.24 -17.68
CA THR A 2 33.82 9.99 -18.05
C THR A 2 32.98 10.01 -16.77
N ARG A 3 32.30 11.13 -16.50
CA ARG A 3 31.39 11.27 -15.35
C ARG A 3 30.35 10.15 -15.38
N ASN A 4 30.15 9.46 -14.26
CA ASN A 4 29.08 8.48 -14.03
C ASN A 4 27.69 9.13 -14.13
N ARG A 5 27.24 9.43 -15.36
CA ARG A 5 25.95 10.10 -15.64
C ARG A 5 24.75 9.19 -15.34
N ALA A 6 24.91 7.88 -15.45
CA ALA A 6 23.81 6.91 -15.27
C ALA A 6 23.28 6.87 -13.82
N GLY A 7 24.17 6.85 -12.82
CA GLY A 7 23.76 6.85 -11.40
C GLY A 7 23.06 8.14 -10.98
N TRP A 8 23.44 9.26 -11.58
CA TRP A 8 22.83 10.56 -11.32
C TRP A 8 21.39 10.68 -11.85
N GLY A 9 21.11 10.06 -13.01
CA GLY A 9 19.78 10.06 -13.61
C GLY A 9 18.73 9.41 -12.70
N VAL A 10 19.03 8.23 -12.15
CA VAL A 10 18.11 7.50 -11.26
C VAL A 10 17.87 8.25 -9.95
N THR A 11 18.93 8.82 -9.36
CA THR A 11 18.77 9.62 -8.12
C THR A 11 17.96 10.89 -8.36
N ALA A 12 18.16 11.56 -9.50
CA ALA A 12 17.39 12.75 -9.85
C ALA A 12 15.91 12.41 -10.10
N ALA A 13 15.65 11.32 -10.83
CA ALA A 13 14.28 10.83 -11.05
C ALA A 13 13.57 10.50 -9.72
N GLY A 14 14.26 9.78 -8.81
CA GLY A 14 13.72 9.50 -7.47
C GLY A 14 13.45 10.75 -6.65
N ALA A 15 14.33 11.76 -6.71
CA ALA A 15 14.14 13.04 -6.03
C ALA A 15 12.95 13.83 -6.59
N THR A 16 12.80 13.90 -7.91
CA THR A 16 11.63 14.53 -8.56
C THR A 16 10.34 13.83 -8.18
N LEU A 17 10.34 12.49 -8.17
CA LEU A 17 9.19 11.69 -7.76
C LEU A 17 8.80 11.95 -6.30
N ALA A 18 9.80 11.99 -5.41
CA ALA A 18 9.60 12.30 -3.99
C ALA A 18 9.03 13.71 -3.78
N ALA A 19 9.58 14.71 -4.47
CA ALA A 19 9.10 16.09 -4.43
C ALA A 19 7.64 16.21 -4.92
N GLY A 20 7.29 15.48 -5.99
CA GLY A 20 5.91 15.37 -6.47
C GLY A 20 4.96 14.78 -5.42
N GLY A 21 5.42 13.75 -4.69
CA GLY A 21 4.69 13.18 -3.56
C GLY A 21 4.42 14.19 -2.44
N VAL A 22 5.44 14.93 -2.00
CA VAL A 22 5.30 15.99 -0.98
C VAL A 22 4.33 17.07 -1.44
N TYR A 23 4.44 17.51 -2.70
CA TYR A 23 3.55 18.52 -3.26
C TYR A 23 2.08 18.05 -3.28
N ALA A 24 1.84 16.78 -3.66
CA ALA A 24 0.50 16.19 -3.63
C ALA A 24 -0.06 16.09 -2.20
N MET A 25 0.76 15.73 -1.21
CA MET A 25 0.34 15.71 0.19
C MET A 25 -0.02 17.11 0.70
N TRP A 26 0.79 18.13 0.38
CA TRP A 26 0.50 19.52 0.74
C TRP A 26 -0.82 19.96 0.12
N SER A 27 -1.01 19.74 -1.18
CA SER A 27 -2.21 20.17 -1.90
C SER A 27 -3.46 19.41 -1.44
N GLY A 28 -3.31 18.13 -1.08
CA GLY A 28 -4.37 17.30 -0.54
C GLY A 28 -4.86 17.74 0.83
N TRP A 29 -3.99 18.37 1.62
CA TRP A 29 -4.32 18.87 2.97
C TRP A 29 -5.40 19.95 2.94
N ASP A 30 -5.29 20.91 2.02
CA ASP A 30 -6.28 21.99 1.90
C ASP A 30 -7.63 21.49 1.31
N LEU A 31 -7.63 20.31 0.68
CA LEU A 31 -8.81 19.64 0.13
C LEU A 31 -9.45 18.60 1.08
N ILE A 32 -9.01 18.49 2.34
CA ILE A 32 -9.50 17.47 3.30
C ILE A 32 -11.02 17.50 3.53
N LEU A 33 -11.67 18.65 3.30
CA LEU A 33 -13.12 18.79 3.38
C LEU A 33 -13.89 18.10 2.23
N LEU A 34 -13.18 17.67 1.18
CA LEU A 34 -13.73 16.86 0.09
C LEU A 34 -13.19 15.44 0.19
N GLU A 35 -14.00 14.45 -0.18
CA GLU A 35 -13.59 13.03 -0.29
C GLU A 35 -12.33 12.83 -1.16
N ARG A 36 -12.04 13.80 -2.02
CA ARG A 36 -10.90 13.81 -2.95
C ARG A 36 -9.57 14.15 -2.26
N GLY A 37 -9.59 14.85 -1.11
CA GLY A 37 -8.37 15.22 -0.37
C GLY A 37 -7.63 14.00 0.18
N TRP A 38 -8.38 13.03 0.72
CA TRP A 38 -7.83 11.78 1.25
C TRP A 38 -7.13 10.95 0.17
N SER A 39 -7.76 10.78 -0.99
CA SER A 39 -7.17 10.04 -2.12
C SER A 39 -5.88 10.69 -2.63
N LEU A 40 -5.85 12.02 -2.73
CA LEU A 40 -4.66 12.75 -3.18
C LEU A 40 -3.51 12.66 -2.17
N PHE A 41 -3.82 12.72 -0.87
CA PHE A 41 -2.83 12.56 0.19
C PHE A 41 -2.23 11.15 0.21
N ILE A 42 -3.07 10.11 0.07
CA ILE A 42 -2.61 8.72 0.00
C ILE A 42 -1.72 8.52 -1.23
N ALA A 43 -2.15 8.99 -2.41
CA ALA A 43 -1.33 8.93 -3.62
C ALA A 43 0.02 9.65 -3.41
N GLY A 44 0.01 10.82 -2.79
CA GLY A 44 1.23 11.57 -2.45
C GLY A 44 2.19 10.77 -1.56
N SER A 45 1.68 10.07 -0.54
CA SER A 45 2.50 9.23 0.33
C SER A 45 3.17 8.07 -0.42
N VAL A 46 2.46 7.43 -1.36
CA VAL A 46 3.00 6.36 -2.22
C VAL A 46 4.08 6.91 -3.16
N PHE A 47 3.85 8.06 -3.78
CA PHE A 47 4.86 8.73 -4.63
C PHE A 47 6.12 9.11 -3.84
N LEU A 48 5.94 9.62 -2.62
CA LEU A 48 7.05 9.96 -1.73
C LEU A 48 7.89 8.72 -1.36
N ALA A 49 7.23 7.65 -0.89
CA ALA A 49 7.90 6.40 -0.54
C ALA A 49 8.63 5.79 -1.75
N GLY A 50 7.96 5.73 -2.91
CA GLY A 50 8.56 5.24 -4.16
C GLY A 50 9.76 6.07 -4.61
N GLY A 51 9.69 7.40 -4.47
CA GLY A 51 10.79 8.31 -4.80
C GLY A 51 12.01 8.12 -3.91
N VAL A 52 11.82 8.00 -2.60
CA VAL A 52 12.90 7.73 -1.63
C VAL A 52 13.57 6.37 -1.91
N VAL A 53 12.78 5.32 -2.15
CA VAL A 53 13.31 3.99 -2.48
C VAL A 53 14.11 4.02 -3.78
N THR A 54 13.60 4.68 -4.82
CA THR A 54 14.29 4.82 -6.11
C THR A 54 15.62 5.57 -5.94
N MET A 55 15.63 6.64 -5.14
CA MET A 55 16.84 7.40 -4.85
C MET A 55 17.88 6.57 -4.07
N ALA A 56 17.43 5.76 -3.10
CA ALA A 56 18.29 4.86 -2.35
C ALA A 56 18.93 3.79 -3.27
N LEU A 57 18.13 3.16 -4.14
CA LEU A 57 18.66 2.20 -5.13
C LEU A 57 19.68 2.86 -6.07
N GLY A 58 19.39 4.07 -6.56
CA GLY A 58 20.33 4.83 -7.38
C GLY A 58 21.68 5.05 -6.69
N ARG A 59 21.67 5.34 -5.38
CA ARG A 59 22.90 5.45 -4.58
C ARG A 59 23.62 4.13 -4.38
N VAL A 60 22.90 3.04 -4.12
CA VAL A 60 23.49 1.69 -3.98
C VAL A 60 24.20 1.28 -5.27
N VAL A 61 23.55 1.43 -6.42
CA VAL A 61 24.14 1.13 -7.73
C VAL A 61 25.39 1.99 -7.99
N ALA A 62 25.33 3.30 -7.69
CA ALA A 62 26.48 4.18 -7.84
C ALA A 62 27.63 3.85 -6.87
N HIS A 63 27.33 3.28 -5.71
CA HIS A 63 28.33 2.80 -4.76
C HIS A 63 29.00 1.52 -5.27
N LEU A 64 28.21 0.54 -5.71
CA LEU A 64 28.71 -0.71 -6.29
C LEU A 64 29.56 -0.47 -7.55
N ALA A 65 29.15 0.45 -8.43
CA ALA A 65 29.92 0.81 -9.62
C ALA A 65 31.29 1.43 -9.26
N ARG A 66 31.37 2.17 -8.16
CA ARG A 66 32.64 2.73 -7.65
C ARG A 66 33.55 1.64 -7.09
N LEU A 67 33.00 0.67 -6.37
CA LEU A 67 33.76 -0.48 -5.89
C LEU A 67 34.29 -1.33 -7.06
N GLY A 68 33.47 -1.58 -8.08
CA GLY A 68 33.87 -2.32 -9.27
C GLY A 68 34.97 -1.61 -10.08
N ALA A 69 34.94 -0.29 -10.16
CA ALA A 69 35.95 0.51 -10.86
C ALA A 69 37.32 0.56 -10.14
N GLY A 70 37.35 0.25 -8.84
CA GLY A 70 38.58 0.20 -8.04
C GLY A 70 39.31 -1.14 -8.06
N LEU A 71 38.73 -2.18 -8.67
CA LEU A 71 39.38 -3.47 -8.82
C LEU A 71 40.51 -3.34 -9.88
N PRO A 72 41.76 -3.69 -9.57
CA PRO A 72 42.84 -3.63 -10.53
C PRO A 72 42.57 -4.63 -11.67
N ALA A 73 42.19 -4.11 -12.84
CA ALA A 73 42.03 -4.88 -14.08
C ALA A 73 43.30 -5.64 -14.51
N ALA A 74 44.44 -5.37 -13.86
CA ALA A 74 45.75 -5.93 -14.17
C ALA A 74 45.96 -7.39 -13.69
N GLN A 75 45.30 -7.86 -12.62
CA GLN A 75 45.55 -9.22 -12.12
C GLN A 75 44.86 -10.32 -12.95
N SER A 76 43.70 -10.04 -13.56
CA SER A 76 42.96 -11.04 -14.33
C SER A 76 43.52 -11.27 -15.73
N ALA A 77 44.13 -10.24 -16.35
CA ALA A 77 44.75 -10.37 -17.68
C ALA A 77 46.17 -10.94 -17.61
N GLN A 78 46.97 -10.61 -16.60
CA GLN A 78 48.33 -11.16 -16.45
C GLN A 78 48.34 -12.64 -16.07
N ALA A 79 47.36 -13.14 -15.30
CA ALA A 79 47.28 -14.56 -14.96
C ALA A 79 47.06 -15.47 -16.19
N ILE A 80 46.44 -14.95 -17.27
CA ILE A 80 46.22 -15.69 -18.51
C ILE A 80 47.44 -15.58 -19.45
N GLN A 81 48.25 -14.54 -19.33
CA GLN A 81 49.34 -14.24 -20.28
C GLN A 81 50.73 -14.75 -19.85
N THR A 82 50.94 -15.13 -18.58
CA THR A 82 52.15 -15.84 -18.12
C THR A 82 52.12 -17.36 -18.31
N ALA A 83 51.02 -17.92 -18.81
CA ALA A 83 50.99 -19.32 -19.26
C ALA A 83 51.66 -19.43 -20.64
N SER A 84 52.98 -19.64 -20.62
CA SER A 84 53.82 -20.02 -21.76
C SER A 84 53.18 -21.18 -22.58
N PRO A 85 53.35 -21.26 -23.91
CA PRO A 85 52.67 -22.25 -24.73
C PRO A 85 53.28 -23.64 -24.50
N ALA A 86 52.58 -24.47 -23.74
CA ALA A 86 52.85 -25.90 -23.62
C ALA A 86 52.18 -26.67 -24.78
N PRO A 87 52.78 -27.78 -25.23
CA PRO A 87 52.63 -28.31 -26.58
C PRO A 87 51.26 -28.93 -26.85
N ALA A 88 50.95 -29.04 -28.15
CA ALA A 88 49.75 -29.65 -28.70
C ALA A 88 49.39 -30.98 -28.02
N PHE A 89 48.29 -30.95 -27.26
CA PHE A 89 47.62 -32.16 -26.83
C PHE A 89 46.85 -32.74 -28.01
N THR A 90 47.20 -33.95 -28.40
CA THR A 90 46.38 -34.81 -29.25
C THR A 90 45.05 -35.12 -28.56
N PRO A 91 43.90 -34.99 -29.23
CA PRO A 91 42.63 -35.36 -28.64
C PRO A 91 42.55 -36.90 -28.58
N MET A 92 42.92 -37.48 -27.44
CA MET A 92 42.59 -38.87 -27.15
C MET A 92 41.13 -38.93 -26.70
N VAL A 93 40.28 -39.42 -27.59
CA VAL A 93 38.87 -39.72 -27.31
C VAL A 93 38.82 -40.78 -26.20
N ALA A 94 38.40 -40.37 -25.01
CA ALA A 94 38.12 -41.29 -23.93
C ALA A 94 36.81 -42.05 -24.22
N PRO A 95 36.73 -43.38 -23.97
CA PRO A 95 35.49 -44.12 -24.09
C PRO A 95 34.46 -43.61 -23.08
N ARG A 96 33.26 -43.33 -23.56
CA ARG A 96 32.10 -43.00 -22.74
C ARG A 96 31.74 -44.26 -21.93
N GLN A 97 32.18 -44.33 -20.68
CA GLN A 97 31.71 -45.33 -19.73
C GLN A 97 30.40 -44.84 -19.13
N ASP A 98 29.30 -45.37 -19.64
CA ASP A 98 27.98 -45.28 -19.03
C ASP A 98 28.00 -46.07 -17.71
N ALA A 99 28.36 -45.39 -16.62
CA ALA A 99 28.18 -45.88 -15.27
C ALA A 99 27.00 -45.11 -14.66
N ALA A 100 25.82 -45.74 -14.69
CA ALA A 100 24.63 -45.26 -14.01
C ALA A 100 24.74 -45.50 -12.49
N PRO A 101 24.72 -44.46 -11.65
CA PRO A 101 24.30 -44.62 -10.26
C PRO A 101 22.77 -44.58 -10.24
N LYS A 102 22.15 -45.72 -9.88
CA LYS A 102 20.75 -45.79 -9.47
C LYS A 102 20.54 -44.87 -8.28
N THR A 103 20.00 -43.69 -8.54
CA THR A 103 19.42 -42.83 -7.50
C THR A 103 17.96 -43.26 -7.37
N PRO A 104 17.46 -43.56 -6.15
CA PRO A 104 16.03 -43.75 -5.95
C PRO A 104 15.31 -42.48 -6.41
N GLU A 105 14.47 -42.63 -7.42
CA GLU A 105 13.52 -41.63 -7.84
C GLU A 105 12.58 -41.38 -6.66
N ALA A 106 12.92 -40.35 -5.88
CA ALA A 106 11.97 -39.70 -5.00
C ALA A 106 10.91 -39.13 -5.94
N ALA A 107 9.80 -39.87 -6.06
CA ALA A 107 8.61 -39.43 -6.74
C ALA A 107 8.34 -37.97 -6.37
N PRO A 108 8.00 -37.10 -7.33
CA PRO A 108 7.53 -35.77 -6.98
C PRO A 108 6.42 -35.98 -5.97
N ALA A 109 6.56 -35.35 -4.80
CA ALA A 109 5.47 -35.24 -3.85
C ALA A 109 4.32 -34.65 -4.64
N ALA A 110 3.40 -35.53 -5.06
CA ALA A 110 2.13 -35.14 -5.61
C ALA A 110 1.60 -34.17 -4.58
N TRP A 111 1.47 -32.91 -4.99
CA TRP A 111 0.63 -31.97 -4.30
C TRP A 111 -0.69 -32.69 -4.14
N ARG A 112 -0.93 -33.23 -2.94
CA ARG A 112 -2.27 -33.66 -2.57
C ARG A 112 -3.03 -32.36 -2.57
N GLU A 113 -3.78 -32.17 -3.64
CA GLU A 113 -4.91 -31.29 -3.65
C GLU A 113 -5.65 -31.53 -2.33
N PRO A 114 -5.70 -30.55 -1.42
CA PRO A 114 -6.43 -30.73 -0.19
C PRO A 114 -7.84 -31.16 -0.59
N GLU A 115 -8.30 -32.29 -0.03
CA GLU A 115 -9.68 -32.72 -0.18
C GLU A 115 -10.59 -31.49 -0.07
N PRO A 116 -11.57 -31.33 -0.97
CA PRO A 116 -12.51 -30.23 -0.91
C PRO A 116 -13.26 -30.40 0.42
N LYS A 117 -12.76 -29.68 1.42
CA LYS A 117 -13.45 -29.49 2.69
C LYS A 117 -14.76 -28.86 2.26
N ALA A 118 -15.83 -29.66 2.33
CA ALA A 118 -17.18 -29.30 1.93
C ALA A 118 -17.35 -27.81 2.14
N GLU A 119 -17.51 -27.09 1.02
CA GLU A 119 -17.71 -25.65 1.00
C GLU A 119 -18.72 -25.34 2.09
N GLN A 120 -18.26 -24.76 3.20
CA GLN A 120 -19.16 -23.98 4.00
C GLN A 120 -19.75 -22.98 3.02
N PRO A 121 -21.08 -22.83 2.95
CA PRO A 121 -21.67 -21.83 2.09
C PRO A 121 -21.02 -20.52 2.48
N PHE A 122 -20.10 -20.04 1.65
CA PHE A 122 -19.82 -18.63 1.61
C PHE A 122 -21.17 -18.06 1.25
N ASP A 123 -21.80 -17.37 2.20
CA ASP A 123 -22.80 -16.36 1.90
C ASP A 123 -22.15 -15.46 0.86
N ARG A 124 -22.37 -15.78 -0.41
CA ARG A 124 -22.04 -14.88 -1.51
C ARG A 124 -22.87 -13.65 -1.17
N PRO A 125 -22.27 -12.48 -0.94
CA PRO A 125 -23.07 -11.28 -0.86
C PRO A 125 -23.89 -11.22 -2.14
N ASP A 126 -25.20 -11.34 -2.00
CA ASP A 126 -26.12 -11.22 -3.10
C ASP A 126 -26.00 -9.76 -3.57
N PHE A 127 -25.22 -9.54 -4.62
CA PHE A 127 -25.01 -8.21 -5.17
C PHE A 127 -26.34 -7.57 -5.61
N ALA A 128 -27.37 -8.37 -5.92
CA ALA A 128 -28.71 -7.86 -6.15
C ALA A 128 -29.41 -7.40 -4.85
N ALA A 129 -29.15 -8.04 -3.70
CA ALA A 129 -29.55 -7.54 -2.39
C ALA A 129 -28.72 -6.31 -1.95
N MET A 130 -27.46 -6.22 -2.36
CA MET A 130 -26.57 -5.08 -2.08
C MET A 130 -26.93 -3.82 -2.91
N LEU A 131 -27.37 -3.99 -4.17
CA LEU A 131 -27.91 -2.90 -4.98
C LEU A 131 -29.41 -2.63 -4.73
N GLY A 132 -30.13 -3.59 -4.14
CA GLY A 132 -31.57 -3.48 -3.83
C GLY A 132 -31.89 -2.98 -2.40
N ALA A 133 -30.90 -2.92 -1.50
CA ALA A 133 -31.08 -2.44 -0.13
C ALA A 133 -31.14 -0.90 -0.01
N GLU A 134 -31.08 -0.18 -1.13
CA GLU A 134 -30.99 1.29 -1.19
C GLU A 134 -32.32 2.05 -0.91
N LEU A 135 -33.29 1.43 -0.22
CA LEU A 135 -34.48 2.12 0.26
C LEU A 135 -34.94 1.64 1.65
N THR A 136 -34.03 1.13 2.48
CA THR A 136 -34.33 1.10 3.92
C THR A 136 -34.08 2.52 4.42
N PRO A 137 -35.07 3.28 4.95
CA PRO A 137 -34.80 4.60 5.49
C PRO A 137 -33.73 4.44 6.56
N GLU A 138 -32.54 4.93 6.24
CA GLU A 138 -31.37 4.86 7.10
C GLU A 138 -31.80 5.45 8.44
N GLN A 139 -31.80 4.63 9.50
CA GLN A 139 -32.19 5.13 10.81
C GLN A 139 -31.22 6.26 11.14
N PRO A 140 -31.73 7.46 11.48
CA PRO A 140 -30.88 8.60 11.75
C PRO A 140 -29.82 8.21 12.77
N THR A 141 -28.56 8.43 12.43
CA THR A 141 -27.41 8.01 13.26
C THR A 141 -27.09 9.14 14.22
N GLU A 142 -26.75 8.81 15.46
CA GLU A 142 -26.29 9.78 16.46
C GLU A 142 -24.93 10.36 16.04
N VAL A 143 -24.89 11.66 15.76
CA VAL A 143 -23.69 12.40 15.36
C VAL A 143 -22.99 13.01 16.57
N ASP A 144 -23.77 13.57 17.51
CA ASP A 144 -23.22 14.24 18.68
C ASP A 144 -24.15 14.13 19.89
N ARG A 145 -23.57 14.24 21.09
CA ARG A 145 -24.29 14.18 22.36
C ARG A 145 -23.80 15.27 23.30
N TYR A 146 -24.73 16.10 23.75
CA TYR A 146 -24.48 17.16 24.71
C TYR A 146 -25.39 17.01 25.93
N THR A 147 -24.82 17.09 27.13
CA THR A 147 -25.59 17.00 28.38
C THR A 147 -25.58 18.35 29.09
N ALA A 148 -26.75 18.85 29.45
CA ALA A 148 -26.90 20.08 30.22
C ALA A 148 -28.01 19.94 31.28
N GLY A 149 -27.62 20.11 32.55
CA GLY A 149 -28.51 19.81 33.68
C GLY A 149 -28.94 18.35 33.66
N ASP A 150 -30.24 18.10 33.78
CA ASP A 150 -30.84 16.77 33.74
C ASP A 150 -31.25 16.32 32.32
N ALA A 151 -30.95 17.12 31.29
CA ALA A 151 -31.31 16.82 29.91
C ALA A 151 -30.08 16.39 29.06
N THR A 152 -30.28 15.38 28.23
CA THR A 152 -29.33 14.95 27.21
C THR A 152 -29.88 15.28 25.83
N TYR A 153 -29.11 16.05 25.06
CA TYR A 153 -29.39 16.46 23.70
C TYR A 153 -28.58 15.59 22.76
N VAL A 154 -29.24 14.88 21.85
CA VAL A 154 -28.63 14.01 20.85
C VAL A 154 -28.87 14.62 19.48
N MET A 155 -27.80 14.97 18.76
CA MET A 155 -27.88 15.48 17.41
C MET A 155 -27.77 14.32 16.43
N MET A 156 -28.74 14.21 15.53
CA MET A 156 -28.87 13.10 14.59
C MET A 156 -28.30 13.49 13.21
N SER A 157 -27.95 12.50 12.38
CA SER A 157 -27.37 12.70 11.04
C SER A 157 -28.30 13.40 10.06
N ASP A 158 -29.61 13.35 10.31
CA ASP A 158 -30.63 14.09 9.55
C ASP A 158 -30.82 15.54 10.01
N GLY A 159 -30.01 16.02 10.96
CA GLY A 159 -30.10 17.37 11.52
C GLY A 159 -31.18 17.56 12.58
N SER A 160 -31.97 16.51 12.88
CA SER A 160 -32.91 16.52 13.99
C SER A 160 -32.19 16.43 15.33
N VAL A 161 -32.86 16.87 16.39
CA VAL A 161 -32.32 16.84 17.76
C VAL A 161 -33.30 16.12 18.66
N GLU A 162 -32.83 15.11 19.38
CA GLU A 162 -33.59 14.39 20.38
C GLU A 162 -33.19 14.88 21.77
N VAL A 163 -34.16 15.36 22.55
CA VAL A 163 -33.97 15.79 23.93
C VAL A 163 -34.51 14.69 24.85
N ARG A 164 -33.61 14.04 25.58
CA ARG A 164 -33.91 13.04 26.61
C ARG A 164 -33.87 13.72 27.96
N SER A 165 -35.01 13.79 28.63
CA SER A 165 -35.15 14.34 29.98
C SER A 165 -35.79 13.29 30.90
N PRO A 166 -35.78 13.49 32.23
CA PRO A 166 -36.47 12.58 33.16
C PRO A 166 -37.97 12.50 32.91
N VAL A 167 -38.55 13.54 32.29
CA VAL A 167 -39.97 13.65 31.95
C VAL A 167 -40.32 12.87 30.68
N GLY A 168 -39.33 12.60 29.83
CA GLY A 168 -39.49 11.86 28.58
C GLY A 168 -38.53 12.29 27.49
N THR A 169 -38.70 11.68 26.32
CA THR A 169 -37.91 11.92 25.12
C THR A 169 -38.75 12.69 24.09
N GLN A 170 -38.24 13.82 23.60
CA GLN A 170 -38.88 14.62 22.57
C GLN A 170 -37.93 14.90 21.41
N ARG A 171 -38.37 14.65 20.18
CA ARG A 171 -37.59 14.85 18.97
C ARG A 171 -38.03 16.11 18.24
N TYR A 172 -37.06 16.93 17.85
CA TYR A 172 -37.26 18.18 17.10
C TYR A 172 -36.64 18.04 15.71
N PRO A 173 -37.29 18.55 14.65
CA PRO A 173 -36.78 18.43 13.28
C PRO A 173 -35.49 19.22 13.04
N SER A 174 -35.17 20.18 13.91
CA SER A 174 -33.93 20.95 13.87
C SER A 174 -33.63 21.63 15.21
N LEU A 175 -32.39 22.10 15.38
CA LEU A 175 -32.01 22.97 16.49
C LEU A 175 -32.85 24.25 16.56
N ALA A 176 -33.26 24.80 15.41
CA ALA A 176 -34.09 26.00 15.35
C ALA A 176 -35.49 25.75 15.96
N ALA A 177 -36.09 24.59 15.68
CA ALA A 177 -37.38 24.21 16.25
C ALA A 177 -37.29 23.98 17.76
N LEU A 178 -36.22 23.34 18.24
CA LEU A 178 -35.94 23.20 19.66
C LEU A 178 -35.81 24.57 20.34
N ARG A 179 -35.09 25.50 19.72
CA ARG A 179 -34.90 26.86 20.26
C ARG A 179 -36.22 27.62 20.36
N ALA A 180 -37.04 27.58 19.31
CA ALA A 180 -38.34 28.26 19.30
C ALA A 180 -39.27 27.75 20.41
N GLU A 181 -39.27 26.43 20.68
CA GLU A 181 -40.02 25.83 21.80
C GLU A 181 -39.42 26.21 23.17
N ALA A 182 -38.10 26.31 23.28
CA ALA A 182 -37.46 26.75 24.52
C ALA A 182 -37.79 28.21 24.84
N GLU A 183 -37.87 29.06 23.80
CA GLU A 183 -38.27 30.47 23.92
C GLU A 183 -39.75 30.61 24.30
N SER A 184 -40.64 29.79 23.74
CA SER A 184 -42.08 29.83 24.07
C SER A 184 -42.39 29.41 25.52
N ARG A 185 -41.55 28.55 26.13
CA ARG A 185 -41.70 28.15 27.54
C ARG A 185 -41.20 29.20 28.53
N GLN A 186 -40.43 30.18 28.08
CA GLN A 186 -39.86 31.23 28.93
C GLN A 186 -40.72 32.49 28.99
N SER A 187 -41.71 32.63 28.10
CA SER A 187 -42.71 33.71 28.08
C SER A 187 -43.94 33.37 28.90
#